data_AF-A0AA42J0R6-F1
#
_entry.id   AF-A0AA42J0R6-F1
#
_cell.length_a   1.000
_cell.length_b   1.000
_cell.length_c   1.000
_cell.angle_alpha   90.00
_cell.angle_beta   90.00
_cell.angle_gamma   90.00
#
_symmetry.space_group_name_H-M   'P 1'
#
loop_
_entity.id
_entity.type
_entity.pdbx_description
1 polymer ?
#
loop_
_entity_poly.entity_id
_entity_poly.type
_entity_poly.pdbx_seq_one_letter_code
_entity_poly.pdbx_strand_id
1 'polypeptide(L)'
;MRYQGCKTFVGIVMLAIGLSGCKSQVIQEVDRQPKGEQNVMEVAEPIEEIAITDKVEASHQVRIADYLEEKCKQVFANYYELLTFDIINYVEHEDNGQTEANFWYQILYKNYDKDPDTVGYIKEAKARGDKYYQQLYDEYLATKEMNFEFKAVIDQAGNIILYTDIDPTEQEEWEQVEIRNFILSD
;
A
#
# COMPACT_ATOMS: atom_id res chain seq x y z
N MET A 1 17.70 -52.55 40.82
CA MET A 1 19.05 -53.10 40.63
C MET A 1 19.46 -52.90 39.18
N ARG A 2 20.64 -52.29 38.97
CA ARG A 2 21.63 -52.41 37.87
C ARG A 2 21.13 -52.34 36.40
N TYR A 3 21.46 -51.29 35.62
CA TYR A 3 22.69 -51.08 34.80
C TYR A 3 22.87 -52.17 33.73
N GLN A 4 23.00 -51.99 32.39
CA GLN A 4 23.71 -51.08 31.46
C GLN A 4 23.02 -51.20 30.07
N GLY A 5 23.12 -50.34 29.03
CA GLY A 5 24.12 -49.36 28.61
C GLY A 5 24.70 -49.75 27.22
N CYS A 6 24.57 -48.90 26.19
CA CYS A 6 25.52 -48.71 25.05
C CYS A 6 24.98 -47.60 24.11
N LYS A 7 25.40 -46.34 24.26
CA LYS A 7 26.49 -45.60 23.56
C LYS A 7 26.33 -45.38 22.04
N THR A 8 25.83 -44.17 21.73
CA THR A 8 26.43 -43.09 20.91
C THR A 8 27.05 -43.39 19.54
N PHE A 9 26.59 -42.70 18.47
CA PHE A 9 27.48 -41.89 17.63
C PHE A 9 26.74 -40.80 16.82
N VAL A 10 27.41 -39.66 16.71
CA VAL A 10 27.04 -38.39 16.06
C VAL A 10 27.28 -38.46 14.55
N GLY A 11 26.45 -37.79 13.75
CA GLY A 11 26.71 -37.57 12.32
C GLY A 11 25.92 -36.41 11.75
N ILE A 12 26.56 -35.23 11.68
CA ILE A 12 26.14 -34.07 10.89
C ILE A 12 26.28 -34.42 9.42
N VAL A 13 25.24 -34.20 8.61
CA VAL A 13 25.36 -34.21 7.14
C VAL A 13 24.91 -32.84 6.62
N MET A 14 25.90 -32.05 6.19
CA MET A 14 25.69 -30.97 5.24
C MET A 14 25.29 -31.59 3.89
N LEU A 15 24.23 -31.10 3.27
CA LEU A 15 23.98 -31.35 1.84
C LEU A 15 24.21 -30.04 1.07
N ALA A 16 25.32 -30.03 0.36
CA ALA A 16 25.70 -29.02 -0.61
C ALA A 16 25.21 -29.46 -2.01
N ILE A 17 24.77 -28.47 -2.81
CA ILE A 17 25.02 -28.27 -4.25
C ILE A 17 24.75 -29.51 -5.15
N GLY A 18 23.88 -29.49 -6.14
CA GLY A 18 23.62 -28.44 -7.09
C GLY A 18 23.34 -29.08 -8.46
N LEU A 19 23.15 -28.20 -9.44
CA LEU A 19 22.58 -28.39 -10.76
C LEU A 19 23.26 -29.46 -11.63
N SER A 20 22.44 -30.24 -12.34
CA SER A 20 22.72 -30.79 -13.67
C SER A 20 21.40 -31.39 -14.22
N GLY A 21 20.87 -31.09 -15.39
CA GLY A 21 21.54 -30.80 -16.67
C GLY A 21 21.39 -32.00 -17.61
N CYS A 22 20.30 -32.01 -18.39
CA CYS A 22 19.99 -32.72 -19.65
C CYS A 22 20.77 -33.99 -20.09
N LYS A 23 20.03 -35.03 -20.54
CA LYS A 23 19.94 -35.53 -21.95
C LYS A 23 19.28 -36.93 -22.06
N SER A 24 18.27 -37.03 -22.94
CA SER A 24 18.02 -38.00 -24.05
C SER A 24 18.89 -39.28 -24.13
N GLN A 25 18.47 -40.48 -24.55
CA GLN A 25 17.39 -40.97 -25.43
C GLN A 25 17.31 -42.54 -25.39
N VAL A 26 16.11 -43.13 -25.64
CA VAL A 26 15.72 -44.32 -26.49
C VAL A 26 16.41 -45.70 -26.27
N ILE A 27 15.67 -46.83 -26.13
CA ILE A 27 15.30 -47.90 -27.14
C ILE A 27 14.32 -48.87 -26.40
N GLN A 28 13.05 -49.11 -26.79
CA GLN A 28 12.43 -49.98 -27.83
C GLN A 28 12.18 -51.46 -27.43
N GLU A 29 10.91 -51.90 -27.46
CA GLU A 29 10.32 -53.19 -27.96
C GLU A 29 8.85 -53.30 -27.45
N VAL A 30 7.81 -53.03 -28.26
CA VAL A 30 7.11 -53.90 -29.24
C VAL A 30 6.46 -55.15 -28.62
N ASP A 31 5.12 -55.16 -28.51
CA ASP A 31 4.34 -56.24 -29.14
C ASP A 31 2.84 -55.90 -29.38
N ARG A 32 2.37 -56.30 -30.57
CA ARG A 32 1.01 -56.60 -31.08
C ARG A 32 -0.12 -55.54 -31.22
N GLN A 33 -0.30 -55.14 -32.49
CA GLN A 33 -1.53 -54.71 -33.19
C GLN A 33 -2.54 -55.89 -33.41
N PRO A 34 -3.80 -55.72 -33.94
CA PRO A 34 -4.26 -54.64 -34.84
C PRO A 34 -5.72 -54.12 -34.74
N LYS A 35 -5.89 -52.99 -35.47
CA LYS A 35 -7.03 -52.56 -36.32
C LYS A 35 -8.37 -52.14 -35.70
N GLY A 36 -8.73 -50.90 -35.98
CA GLY A 36 -10.12 -50.41 -35.90
C GLY A 36 -10.21 -48.89 -35.98
N GLU A 37 -10.01 -48.35 -37.17
CA GLU A 37 -10.19 -46.94 -37.51
C GLU A 37 -11.70 -46.62 -37.56
N GLN A 38 -12.21 -45.82 -36.63
CA GLN A 38 -13.51 -45.14 -36.76
C GLN A 38 -13.43 -43.74 -36.13
N ASN A 39 -13.19 -42.78 -37.02
CA ASN A 39 -13.66 -41.41 -37.06
C ASN A 39 -14.67 -41.03 -35.94
N VAL A 40 -14.25 -40.20 -34.98
CA VAL A 40 -15.17 -39.51 -34.06
C VAL A 40 -15.03 -38.02 -34.28
N MET A 41 -16.12 -37.47 -34.79
CA MET A 41 -16.44 -36.06 -34.96
C MET A 41 -16.26 -35.32 -33.64
N GLU A 42 -15.24 -34.47 -33.54
CA GLU A 42 -15.08 -33.51 -32.45
C GLU A 42 -16.10 -32.39 -32.67
N VAL A 43 -17.26 -32.52 -32.02
CA VAL A 43 -18.19 -31.40 -31.88
C VAL A 43 -17.63 -30.55 -30.74
N ALA A 44 -16.88 -29.52 -31.09
CA ALA A 44 -16.52 -28.46 -30.16
C ALA A 44 -17.81 -27.72 -29.79
N GLU A 45 -18.30 -27.98 -28.57
CA GLU A 45 -19.35 -27.16 -27.98
C GLU A 45 -18.80 -25.74 -27.77
N PRO A 46 -19.53 -24.69 -28.17
CA PRO A 46 -19.09 -23.32 -27.92
C PRO A 46 -19.08 -23.09 -26.41
N ILE A 47 -17.89 -22.80 -25.86
CA ILE A 47 -17.76 -22.27 -24.52
C ILE A 47 -18.44 -20.90 -24.56
N GLU A 48 -19.61 -20.78 -23.95
CA GLU A 48 -20.23 -19.48 -23.69
C GLU A 48 -19.26 -18.68 -22.81
N GLU A 49 -18.73 -17.59 -23.38
CA GLU A 49 -18.00 -16.58 -22.63
C GLU A 49 -18.98 -15.94 -21.65
N ILE A 50 -18.99 -16.45 -20.42
CA ILE A 50 -19.72 -15.82 -19.32
C ILE A 50 -19.00 -14.49 -19.06
N ALA A 51 -19.56 -13.41 -19.61
CA ALA A 51 -19.16 -12.06 -19.25
C ALA A 51 -19.49 -11.86 -17.77
N ILE A 52 -18.50 -12.10 -16.90
CA ILE A 52 -18.57 -11.70 -15.50
C ILE A 52 -18.46 -10.18 -15.48
N THR A 53 -19.59 -9.50 -15.64
CA THR A 53 -19.72 -8.09 -15.26
C THR A 53 -19.97 -7.99 -13.75
N ASP A 54 -19.08 -8.58 -12.95
CA ASP A 54 -19.07 -8.29 -11.53
C ASP A 54 -18.29 -7.00 -11.36
N LYS A 55 -19.03 -5.89 -11.18
CA LYS A 55 -18.47 -4.75 -10.47
C LYS A 55 -18.07 -5.27 -9.10
N VAL A 56 -16.79 -5.58 -8.92
CA VAL A 56 -16.22 -5.79 -7.60
C VAL A 56 -16.31 -4.43 -6.92
N GLU A 57 -17.32 -4.26 -6.06
CA GLU A 57 -17.47 -3.06 -5.25
C GLU A 57 -16.19 -2.90 -4.42
N ALA A 58 -15.52 -1.76 -4.58
CA ALA A 58 -14.28 -1.47 -3.86
C ALA A 58 -14.57 -1.42 -2.35
N SER A 59 -13.65 -1.93 -1.53
CA SER A 59 -13.80 -1.86 -0.07
C SER A 59 -13.91 -0.42 0.41
N HIS A 60 -14.53 -0.20 1.57
CA HIS A 60 -14.65 1.13 2.18
C HIS A 60 -13.30 1.81 2.35
N GLN A 61 -12.27 1.06 2.78
CA GLN A 61 -10.91 1.57 2.88
C GLN A 61 -10.37 2.12 1.55
N VAL A 62 -10.59 1.41 0.42
CA VAL A 62 -10.15 1.87 -0.91
C VAL A 62 -10.90 3.14 -1.30
N ARG A 63 -12.22 3.18 -1.09
CA ARG A 63 -13.04 4.37 -1.38
C ARG A 63 -12.59 5.59 -0.56
N ILE A 64 -12.26 5.40 0.71
CA ILE A 64 -11.74 6.45 1.59
C ILE A 64 -10.35 6.89 1.13
N ALA A 65 -9.46 5.97 0.77
CA ALA A 65 -8.13 6.27 0.26
C ALA A 65 -8.19 7.13 -1.02
N ASP A 66 -9.00 6.71 -1.99
CA ASP A 66 -9.20 7.43 -3.25
C ASP A 66 -9.76 8.84 -2.99
N TYR A 67 -10.77 8.95 -2.12
CA TYR A 67 -11.36 10.24 -1.73
C TYR A 67 -10.31 11.18 -1.11
N LEU A 68 -9.54 10.69 -0.14
CA LEU A 68 -8.53 11.50 0.55
C LEU A 68 -7.41 11.92 -0.39
N GLU A 69 -6.92 11.00 -1.22
CA GLU A 69 -5.87 11.29 -2.21
C GLU A 69 -6.32 12.38 -3.19
N GLU A 70 -7.54 12.27 -3.74
CA GLU A 70 -8.09 13.26 -4.65
C GLU A 70 -8.19 14.64 -3.98
N LYS A 71 -8.75 14.70 -2.77
CA LYS A 71 -8.90 15.96 -2.02
C LYS A 71 -7.56 16.56 -1.63
N CYS A 72 -6.60 15.74 -1.20
CA CYS A 72 -5.26 16.20 -0.87
C CYS A 72 -4.53 16.75 -2.09
N LYS A 73 -4.65 16.10 -3.25
CA LYS A 73 -4.09 16.62 -4.51
C LYS A 73 -4.74 17.96 -4.90
N GLN A 74 -6.06 18.09 -4.77
CA GLN A 74 -6.76 19.36 -5.06
C GLN A 74 -6.30 20.52 -4.18
N VAL A 75 -5.97 20.25 -2.92
CA VAL A 75 -5.62 21.27 -1.92
C VAL A 75 -4.12 21.53 -1.86
N PHE A 76 -3.30 20.49 -1.67
CA PHE A 76 -1.88 20.63 -1.33
C PHE A 76 -0.94 20.66 -2.55
N ALA A 77 -1.36 20.17 -3.72
CA ALA A 77 -0.49 20.11 -4.89
C ALA A 77 -0.10 21.49 -5.43
N ASN A 78 -0.73 22.59 -5.01
CA ASN A 78 -0.24 23.92 -5.36
C ASN A 78 1.01 24.34 -4.58
N TYR A 79 1.29 23.66 -3.46
CA TYR A 79 2.35 24.02 -2.52
C TYR A 79 3.49 23.01 -2.53
N TYR A 80 3.16 21.71 -2.68
CA TYR A 80 4.09 20.61 -2.49
C TYR A 80 4.00 19.58 -3.62
N GLU A 81 5.10 18.87 -3.84
CA GLU A 81 5.08 17.61 -4.57
C GLU A 81 4.69 16.50 -3.61
N LEU A 82 3.49 15.93 -3.81
CA LEU A 82 2.95 14.83 -2.99
C LEU A 82 3.44 13.50 -3.56
N LEU A 83 4.02 12.65 -2.72
CA LEU A 83 4.74 11.44 -3.13
C LEU A 83 3.94 10.16 -2.85
N THR A 84 3.44 9.99 -1.62
CA THR A 84 2.66 8.82 -1.19
C THR A 84 1.47 9.24 -0.33
N PHE A 85 0.49 8.35 -0.24
CA PHE A 85 -0.74 8.51 0.53
C PHE A 85 -1.04 7.17 1.20
N ASP A 86 -0.90 7.12 2.51
CA ASP A 86 -0.93 5.87 3.27
C ASP A 86 -1.98 5.95 4.39
N ILE A 87 -2.90 4.98 4.43
CA ILE A 87 -3.82 4.76 5.55
C ILE A 87 -3.20 3.72 6.48
N ILE A 88 -3.04 4.07 7.76
CA ILE A 88 -2.37 3.26 8.79
C ILE A 88 -3.36 3.02 9.94
N ASN A 89 -3.34 1.81 10.51
CA ASN A 89 -4.20 1.40 11.64
C ASN A 89 -5.70 1.58 11.35
N TYR A 90 -6.16 1.18 10.16
CA TYR A 90 -7.57 1.23 9.79
C TYR A 90 -8.42 0.31 10.65
N VAL A 91 -9.39 0.88 11.36
CA VAL A 91 -10.37 0.16 12.17
C VAL A 91 -11.77 0.61 11.77
N GLU A 92 -12.60 -0.34 11.35
CA GLU A 92 -13.95 -0.08 10.86
C GLU A 92 -15.01 -0.71 11.76
N HIS A 93 -16.11 0.02 11.95
CA HIS A 93 -17.28 -0.42 12.67
C HIS A 93 -18.54 -0.04 11.88
N GLU A 94 -19.54 -0.92 11.89
CA GLU A 94 -20.86 -0.61 11.36
C GLU A 94 -21.76 -0.17 12.51
N ASP A 95 -22.38 1.01 12.39
CA ASP A 95 -23.42 1.47 13.32
C ASP A 95 -24.66 1.94 12.54
N ASN A 96 -25.83 1.40 12.88
CA ASN A 96 -27.12 1.78 12.29
C ASN A 96 -27.16 1.83 10.75
N GLY A 97 -26.40 0.96 10.08
CA GLY A 97 -26.32 0.89 8.61
C GLY A 97 -25.44 1.97 7.97
N GLN A 98 -24.61 2.64 8.77
CA GLN A 98 -23.50 3.49 8.34
C GLN A 98 -22.19 2.78 8.68
N THR A 99 -21.15 3.09 7.91
CA THR A 99 -19.80 2.62 8.18
C THR A 99 -19.00 3.76 8.78
N GLU A 100 -18.41 3.53 9.94
CA GLU A 100 -17.45 4.45 10.56
C GLU A 100 -16.06 3.81 10.58
N ALA A 101 -15.04 4.56 10.17
CA ALA A 101 -13.66 4.08 10.17
C ALA A 101 -12.73 5.11 10.79
N ASN A 102 -11.92 4.67 11.77
CA ASN A 102 -10.86 5.45 12.39
C ASN A 102 -9.50 5.00 11.86
N PHE A 103 -8.63 5.95 11.53
CA PHE A 103 -7.30 5.66 10.98
C PHE A 103 -6.36 6.85 11.08
N TRP A 104 -5.07 6.56 10.97
CA TRP A 104 -4.03 7.53 10.70
C TRP A 104 -3.85 7.68 9.19
N TYR A 105 -3.73 8.90 8.71
CA TYR A 105 -3.44 9.21 7.32
C TYR A 105 -2.11 9.92 7.20
N GLN A 106 -1.19 9.34 6.44
CA GLN A 106 0.16 9.86 6.23
C GLN A 106 0.34 10.24 4.77
N ILE A 107 0.91 11.42 4.55
CA ILE A 107 1.33 11.89 3.22
C ILE A 107 2.82 12.20 3.28
N LEU A 108 3.60 11.54 2.41
CA LEU A 108 4.97 11.95 2.16
C LEU A 108 4.97 13.05 1.10
N TYR A 109 5.68 14.14 1.36
CA TYR A 109 5.75 15.28 0.45
C TYR A 109 7.13 15.93 0.46
N LYS A 110 7.44 16.69 -0.59
CA LYS A 110 8.60 17.58 -0.61
C LYS A 110 8.24 18.93 -1.22
N ASN A 111 9.09 19.92 -0.99
CA ASN A 111 9.00 21.16 -1.76
C ASN A 111 9.27 20.84 -3.24
N TYR A 112 8.61 21.55 -4.15
CA TYR A 112 8.95 21.48 -5.57
C TYR A 112 10.44 21.74 -5.79
N ASP A 113 11.03 21.04 -6.77
CA ASP A 113 12.43 21.16 -7.14
C ASP A 113 12.76 22.59 -7.60
N LYS A 114 13.07 23.44 -6.62
CA LYS A 114 13.46 24.84 -6.74
C LYS A 114 14.78 25.01 -6.01
N ASP A 115 15.63 25.85 -6.57
CA ASP A 115 16.88 26.24 -5.93
C ASP A 115 16.57 26.88 -4.56
N PRO A 116 17.00 26.26 -3.43
CA PRO A 116 16.74 26.80 -2.10
C PRO A 116 17.31 28.20 -1.90
N ASP A 117 18.34 28.60 -2.64
CA ASP A 117 18.90 29.97 -2.59
C ASP A 117 17.94 31.04 -3.12
N THR A 118 16.85 30.64 -3.78
CA THR A 118 15.78 31.56 -4.21
C THR A 118 14.75 31.82 -3.10
N VAL A 119 14.76 31.01 -2.04
CA VAL A 119 13.85 31.12 -0.91
C VAL A 119 14.34 32.22 0.03
N GLY A 120 13.47 33.19 0.35
CA GLY A 120 13.86 34.42 1.06
C GLY A 120 14.68 34.19 2.33
N TYR A 121 14.19 33.35 3.25
CA TYR A 121 14.88 33.10 4.52
C TYR A 121 16.21 32.34 4.36
N ILE A 122 16.31 31.44 3.38
CA ILE A 122 17.55 30.69 3.08
C ILE A 122 18.58 31.62 2.46
N LYS A 123 18.15 32.44 1.49
CA LYS A 123 18.97 33.47 0.84
C LYS A 123 19.55 34.46 1.86
N GLU A 124 18.73 34.92 2.79
CA GLU A 124 19.16 35.83 3.86
C GLU A 124 20.15 35.15 4.81
N ALA A 125 19.89 33.90 5.20
CA ALA A 125 20.80 33.10 6.02
C ALA A 125 22.17 32.93 5.34
N LYS A 126 22.19 32.67 4.03
CA LYS A 126 23.42 32.62 3.23
C LYS A 126 24.17 33.95 3.24
N ALA A 127 23.46 35.04 2.94
CA ALA A 127 24.05 36.37 2.80
C ALA A 127 24.70 36.88 4.10
N ARG A 128 24.13 36.52 5.25
CA ARG A 128 24.67 36.89 6.57
C ARG A 128 25.71 35.91 7.13
N GLY A 129 26.05 34.85 6.38
CA GLY A 129 26.98 33.80 6.84
C GLY A 129 26.44 33.04 8.05
N ASP A 130 25.13 32.79 8.10
CA ASP A 130 24.51 32.07 9.20
C ASP A 130 25.04 30.64 9.28
N LYS A 131 25.46 30.20 10.47
CA LYS A 131 25.94 28.84 10.71
C LYS A 131 24.89 27.77 10.41
N TYR A 132 23.61 28.12 10.41
CA TYR A 132 22.49 27.22 10.11
C TYR A 132 22.10 27.19 8.63
N TYR A 133 22.74 27.97 7.75
CA TYR A 133 22.40 28.02 6.33
C TYR A 133 22.31 26.63 5.69
N GLN A 134 23.31 25.77 5.92
CA GLN A 134 23.34 24.44 5.31
C GLN A 134 22.18 23.56 5.81
N GLN A 135 21.85 23.65 7.09
CA GLN A 135 20.71 22.93 7.65
C GLN A 135 19.39 23.40 6.99
N LEU A 136 19.17 24.71 6.87
CA LEU A 136 17.98 25.25 6.21
C LEU A 136 17.88 24.83 4.74
N TYR A 137 19.02 24.79 4.05
CA TYR A 137 19.12 24.33 2.67
C TYR A 137 18.73 22.84 2.55
N ASP A 138 19.29 22.00 3.40
CA ASP A 138 19.05 20.55 3.38
C ASP A 138 17.61 20.22 3.80
N GLU A 139 17.09 20.88 4.83
CA GLU A 139 15.70 20.73 5.29
C GLU A 139 14.69 21.17 4.23
N TYR A 140 15.02 22.17 3.40
CA TYR A 140 14.16 22.58 2.31
C TYR A 140 13.98 21.46 1.26
N LEU A 141 15.07 20.73 0.96
CA LEU A 141 15.08 19.65 -0.04
C LEU A 141 14.59 18.31 0.52
N ALA A 142 14.61 18.13 1.85
CA ALA A 142 14.19 16.89 2.48
C ALA A 142 12.71 16.59 2.23
N THR A 143 12.42 15.31 2.00
CA THR A 143 11.08 14.73 2.12
C THR A 143 10.59 14.86 3.56
N LYS A 144 9.32 15.21 3.71
CA LYS A 144 8.62 15.45 4.97
C LYS A 144 7.33 14.65 5.02
N GLU A 145 6.76 14.57 6.21
CA GLU A 145 5.51 13.85 6.48
C GLU A 145 4.42 14.82 6.93
N MET A 146 3.21 14.68 6.40
CA MET A 146 1.99 15.22 7.01
C MET A 146 1.20 14.04 7.58
N ASN A 147 0.88 14.10 8.86
CA ASN A 147 0.17 13.05 9.57
C ASN A 147 -1.15 13.62 10.11
N PHE A 148 -2.24 12.89 9.89
CA PHE A 148 -3.57 13.25 10.35
C PHE A 148 -4.21 12.06 11.05
N GLU A 149 -5.02 12.35 12.06
CA GLU A 149 -5.95 11.39 12.65
C GLU A 149 -7.35 11.71 12.18
N PHE A 150 -7.97 10.74 11.52
CA PHE A 150 -9.27 10.92 10.91
C PHE A 150 -10.25 9.83 11.31
N LYS A 151 -11.51 10.25 11.39
CA LYS A 151 -12.68 9.38 11.33
C LYS A 151 -13.45 9.67 10.05
N ALA A 152 -13.69 8.64 9.25
CA ALA A 152 -14.54 8.73 8.07
C ALA A 152 -15.88 8.03 8.34
N VAL A 153 -16.98 8.70 8.02
CA VAL A 153 -18.32 8.12 8.05
C VAL A 153 -18.82 8.01 6.62
N ILE A 154 -19.19 6.80 6.20
CA ILE A 154 -19.87 6.53 4.93
C ILE A 154 -21.37 6.42 5.21
N ASP A 155 -22.13 7.41 4.74
CA ASP A 155 -23.57 7.44 4.93
C ASP A 155 -24.30 6.41 4.04
N GLN A 156 -25.61 6.25 4.24
CA GLN A 156 -26.44 5.32 3.47
C GLN A 156 -26.50 5.63 1.97
N ALA A 157 -26.19 6.86 1.56
CA ALA A 157 -26.10 7.27 0.16
C ALA A 157 -24.69 7.06 -0.42
N GLY A 158 -23.73 6.62 0.39
CA GLY A 158 -22.35 6.38 0.02
C GLY A 158 -21.47 7.62 0.04
N ASN A 159 -21.92 8.75 0.60
CA ASN A 159 -21.09 9.93 0.77
C ASN A 159 -20.10 9.72 1.93
N ILE A 160 -18.89 10.23 1.76
CA ILE A 160 -17.85 10.20 2.79
C ILE A 160 -17.85 11.54 3.52
N ILE A 161 -18.02 11.51 4.84
CA ILE A 161 -17.92 12.66 5.74
C ILE A 161 -16.69 12.45 6.62
N LEU A 162 -15.80 13.44 6.68
CA LEU A 162 -14.53 13.35 7.40
C LEU A 162 -14.60 14.15 8.70
N TYR A 163 -14.03 13.60 9.76
CA TYR A 163 -13.89 14.22 11.07
C TYR A 163 -12.44 14.11 11.55
N THR A 164 -12.02 15.04 12.40
CA THR A 164 -10.74 15.00 13.13
C THR A 164 -10.99 15.25 14.61
N ASP A 165 -10.11 14.75 15.46
CA ASP A 165 -10.17 15.00 16.89
C ASP A 165 -9.61 16.40 17.19
N ILE A 166 -10.40 17.21 17.87
CA ILE A 166 -10.02 18.57 18.27
C ILE A 166 -9.64 18.67 19.75
N ASP A 167 -9.88 17.63 20.54
CA ASP A 167 -9.52 17.59 21.96
C ASP A 167 -8.29 16.70 22.17
N PRO A 168 -7.12 17.26 22.54
CA PRO A 168 -5.91 16.48 22.81
C PRO A 168 -5.96 15.72 24.16
N THR A 169 -7.07 15.77 24.89
CA THR A 169 -7.27 15.06 26.16
C THR A 169 -7.91 13.69 25.97
N GLU A 170 -8.31 13.02 27.05
CA GLU A 170 -8.92 11.69 26.98
C GLU A 170 -10.40 11.72 26.52
N GLN A 171 -10.97 12.91 26.31
CA GLN A 171 -12.34 13.07 25.83
C GLN A 171 -12.30 13.30 24.32
N GLU A 172 -12.47 12.24 23.53
CA GLU A 172 -12.50 12.37 22.06
C GLU A 172 -13.62 13.33 21.63
N GLU A 173 -13.26 14.46 21.02
CA GLU A 173 -14.21 15.42 20.46
C GLU A 173 -13.99 15.50 18.95
N TRP A 174 -14.89 14.83 18.21
CA TRP A 174 -14.80 14.75 16.76
C TRP A 174 -15.53 15.90 16.08
N GLU A 175 -14.79 16.74 15.34
CA GLU A 175 -15.35 17.81 14.53
C GLU A 175 -15.27 17.46 13.03
N GLN A 176 -16.34 17.78 12.29
CA GLN A 176 -16.37 17.57 10.84
C GLN A 176 -15.37 18.53 10.16
N VAL A 177 -14.59 18.00 9.22
CA VAL A 177 -13.56 18.76 8.51
C VAL A 177 -13.57 18.52 7.01
N GLU A 178 -13.06 19.50 6.28
CA GLU A 178 -12.60 19.34 4.90
C GLU A 178 -11.07 19.42 4.87
N ILE A 179 -10.41 18.73 3.92
CA ILE A 179 -8.95 18.76 3.79
C ILE A 179 -8.40 20.20 3.66
N ARG A 180 -9.18 21.11 3.06
CA ARG A 180 -8.80 22.53 2.93
C ARG A 180 -8.67 23.26 4.26
N ASN A 181 -9.27 22.76 5.34
CA ASN A 181 -9.19 23.39 6.67
C ASN A 181 -7.77 23.31 7.25
N PHE A 182 -6.92 22.44 6.72
CA PHE A 182 -5.52 22.28 7.12
C PHE A 182 -4.53 23.19 6.36
N ILE A 183 -5.04 24.04 5.46
CA ILE A 183 -4.26 25.13 4.86
C ILE A 183 -4.61 26.42 5.61
N LEU A 184 -3.59 27.14 6.08
CA LEU A 184 -3.76 28.52 6.53
C LEU A 184 -4.20 29.37 5.35
N SER A 185 -5.39 29.96 5.44
CA SER A 185 -5.84 31.01 4.53
C SER A 185 -5.54 32.37 5.16
N ASP A 186 -4.95 33.26 4.37
CA ASP A 186 -4.74 34.67 4.73
C ASP A 186 -6.06 35.44 4.84
#